data_AF-A0A2S6SJG6-F1
#
_entry.id   AF-A0A2S6SJG6-F1
#
_cell.length_a   1.000
_cell.length_b   1.000
_cell.length_c   1.000
_cell.angle_alpha   90.00
_cell.angle_beta   90.00
_cell.angle_gamma   90.00
#
_symmetry.space_group_name_H-M   'P 1'
#
loop_
_entity.id
_entity.type
_entity.pdbx_description
1 polymer ?
#
loop_
_entity_poly.entity_id
_entity_poly.type
_entity_poly.pdbx_seq_one_letter_code
_entity_poly.pdbx_strand_id
1 'polypeptide(L)'
;MENTFSSFFSTLYNDIFIRGTVGLLLEGQFRLFTVLVLLIFSLIIRQAIILLGQNWVKTFSHTLTLILLPIITYVITSVISSNLALALGMVGALSIVRFRNPVKSPFELAIYFTMITAGIAGAVSLKWLLLLLVSIFSVLILSFIINKFYLIFFGRSFYTVSFTEGNSLHTLEITSKATLVELASRYDLVNFVKNDNNIIYRIANSNKKEIMDVAASLENNDQVLSIVFNSA
;
A
#
# COMPACT_ATOMS: atom_id res chain seq x y z
N MET A 1 -55.31 -42.67 -11.14
CA MET A 1 -55.05 -41.28 -10.68
C MET A 1 -53.93 -41.20 -9.65
N GLU A 2 -53.68 -42.23 -8.83
CA GLU A 2 -52.56 -42.21 -7.85
C GLU A 2 -51.16 -42.19 -8.48
N ASN A 3 -50.92 -42.94 -9.56
CA ASN A 3 -49.59 -43.07 -10.18
C ASN A 3 -49.07 -41.77 -10.85
N THR A 4 -49.98 -40.88 -11.26
CA THR A 4 -49.62 -39.57 -11.85
C THR A 4 -49.34 -38.53 -10.79
N PHE A 5 -49.94 -38.63 -9.61
CA PHE A 5 -49.72 -37.70 -8.50
C PHE A 5 -48.41 -38.00 -7.76
N SER A 6 -48.09 -39.28 -7.55
CA SER A 6 -46.82 -39.70 -6.93
C SER A 6 -45.60 -39.40 -7.82
N SER A 7 -45.73 -39.56 -9.14
CA SER A 7 -44.68 -39.18 -10.10
C SER A 7 -44.50 -37.67 -10.22
N PHE A 8 -45.56 -36.87 -10.10
CA PHE A 8 -45.44 -35.41 -10.02
C PHE A 8 -44.69 -34.97 -8.76
N PHE A 9 -45.02 -35.54 -7.59
CA PHE A 9 -44.34 -35.23 -6.33
C PHE A 9 -42.88 -35.64 -6.33
N SER A 10 -42.53 -36.81 -6.89
CA SER A 10 -41.13 -37.24 -7.01
C SER A 10 -40.34 -36.35 -7.98
N THR A 11 -40.96 -35.90 -9.07
CA THR A 11 -40.33 -34.96 -10.02
C THR A 11 -40.13 -33.59 -9.39
N LEU A 12 -41.12 -33.08 -8.65
CA LEU A 12 -41.02 -31.80 -7.93
C LEU A 12 -39.96 -31.85 -6.83
N TYR A 13 -39.92 -32.94 -6.05
CA TYR A 13 -38.88 -33.17 -5.05
C TYR A 13 -37.50 -33.21 -5.68
N ASN A 14 -37.34 -33.94 -6.80
CA ASN A 14 -36.07 -34.00 -7.52
C ASN A 14 -35.66 -32.64 -8.09
N ASP A 15 -36.59 -31.84 -8.64
CA ASP A 15 -36.27 -30.52 -9.17
C ASP A 15 -35.90 -29.53 -8.04
N ILE A 16 -36.59 -29.57 -6.90
CA ILE A 16 -36.26 -28.77 -5.70
C ILE A 16 -34.91 -29.20 -5.10
N PHE A 17 -34.67 -30.51 -4.98
CA PHE A 17 -33.44 -31.07 -4.45
C PHE A 17 -32.26 -30.75 -5.36
N ILE A 18 -32.39 -30.97 -6.68
CA ILE A 18 -31.36 -30.65 -7.66
C ILE A 18 -31.09 -29.14 -7.67
N ARG A 19 -32.11 -28.28 -7.69
CA ARG A 19 -31.90 -26.81 -7.62
C ARG A 19 -31.25 -26.37 -6.32
N GLY A 20 -31.62 -26.99 -5.19
CA GLY A 20 -31.01 -26.72 -3.89
C GLY A 20 -29.53 -27.13 -3.82
N THR A 21 -29.22 -28.34 -4.27
CA THR A 21 -27.84 -28.86 -4.29
C THR A 21 -26.97 -28.11 -5.31
N VAL A 22 -27.49 -27.84 -6.51
CA VAL A 22 -26.77 -27.07 -7.54
C VAL A 22 -26.58 -25.62 -7.09
N GLY A 23 -27.57 -25.01 -6.43
CA GLY A 23 -27.45 -23.66 -5.85
C GLY A 23 -26.34 -23.55 -4.82
N LEU A 24 -26.27 -24.50 -3.88
CA LEU A 24 -25.21 -24.55 -2.86
C LEU A 24 -23.80 -24.73 -3.46
N LEU A 25 -23.67 -25.58 -4.48
CA LEU A 25 -22.39 -25.79 -5.17
C LEU A 25 -21.94 -24.53 -5.94
N LEU A 26 -22.86 -23.87 -6.64
CA LEU A 26 -22.57 -22.64 -7.37
C LEU A 26 -22.18 -21.49 -6.44
N GLU A 27 -22.85 -21.35 -5.30
CA GLU A 27 -22.47 -20.37 -4.28
C GLU A 27 -21.05 -20.59 -3.74
N GLY A 28 -20.70 -21.84 -3.45
CA GLY A 28 -19.35 -22.19 -2.99
C GLY A 28 -18.28 -21.79 -4.00
N GLN A 29 -18.50 -22.08 -5.29
CA GLN A 29 -17.58 -21.69 -6.35
C GLN A 29 -17.46 -20.17 -6.50
N PHE A 30 -18.57 -19.44 -6.38
CA PHE A 30 -18.56 -17.98 -6.47
C PHE A 30 -17.76 -17.32 -5.34
N ARG A 31 -17.85 -17.86 -4.11
CA ARG A 31 -17.07 -17.38 -2.96
C ARG A 31 -15.58 -17.62 -3.16
N LEU A 32 -15.19 -18.81 -3.60
CA LEU A 32 -13.78 -19.12 -3.91
C LEU A 32 -13.24 -18.23 -5.03
N PHE A 33 -14.03 -18.01 -6.09
CA PHE A 33 -13.67 -17.11 -7.17
C PHE A 33 -13.45 -15.68 -6.66
N THR A 34 -14.30 -15.19 -5.75
CA THR A 34 -14.15 -13.85 -5.16
C THR A 34 -12.84 -13.73 -4.37
N VAL A 35 -12.47 -14.75 -3.58
CA VAL A 35 -11.19 -14.77 -2.85
C VAL A 35 -10.01 -14.74 -3.83
N LEU A 36 -10.06 -15.47 -4.93
CA LEU A 36 -9.02 -15.43 -5.97
C LEU A 36 -8.88 -14.02 -6.59
N VAL A 37 -10.01 -13.35 -6.87
CA VAL A 37 -10.00 -11.96 -7.37
C VAL A 37 -9.35 -11.01 -6.36
N LEU A 38 -9.64 -11.15 -5.07
CA LEU A 38 -9.04 -10.35 -4.00
C LEU A 38 -7.52 -10.58 -3.87
N LEU A 39 -7.08 -11.83 -4.00
CA LEU A 39 -5.65 -12.17 -4.00
C LEU A 39 -4.92 -11.51 -5.18
N ILE A 40 -5.47 -11.66 -6.39
CA ILE A 40 -4.91 -11.03 -7.60
C ILE A 40 -4.88 -9.51 -7.42
N PHE A 41 -5.97 -8.91 -6.94
CA PHE A 41 -6.01 -7.46 -6.71
C PHE A 41 -4.92 -6.98 -5.74
N SER A 42 -4.74 -7.68 -4.63
CA SER A 42 -3.73 -7.35 -3.62
C SER A 42 -2.33 -7.35 -4.23
N LEU A 43 -2.02 -8.35 -5.05
CA LEU A 43 -0.74 -8.47 -5.74
C LEU A 43 -0.54 -7.37 -6.79
N ILE A 44 -1.57 -7.00 -7.53
CA ILE A 44 -1.42 -5.94 -8.53
C ILE A 44 -1.28 -4.57 -7.87
N ILE A 45 -2.03 -4.27 -6.80
CA ILE A 45 -1.81 -3.02 -6.04
C ILE A 45 -0.39 -2.98 -5.47
N ARG A 46 0.08 -4.08 -4.89
CA ARG A 46 1.47 -4.19 -4.42
C ARG A 46 2.45 -3.81 -5.53
N GLN A 47 2.27 -4.35 -6.73
CA GLN A 47 3.14 -4.06 -7.87
C GLN A 47 3.01 -2.61 -8.34
N ALA A 48 1.80 -2.05 -8.38
CA ALA A 48 1.56 -0.67 -8.76
C ALA A 48 2.24 0.32 -7.81
N ILE A 49 2.20 0.06 -6.50
CA ILE A 49 2.85 0.90 -5.48
C ILE A 49 4.38 0.84 -5.64
N ILE A 50 4.94 -0.35 -5.90
CA ILE A 50 6.38 -0.49 -6.15
C ILE A 50 6.82 0.32 -7.38
N LEU A 51 6.01 0.33 -8.44
CA LEU A 51 6.28 1.12 -9.66
C LEU A 51 6.21 2.63 -9.41
N LEU A 52 5.44 3.08 -8.42
CA LEU A 52 5.40 4.47 -7.97
C LEU A 52 6.63 4.86 -7.10
N GLY A 53 7.61 3.97 -6.93
CA GLY A 53 8.84 4.24 -6.17
C GLY A 53 8.70 4.10 -4.66
N GLN A 54 7.61 3.51 -4.19
CA GLN A 54 7.30 3.33 -2.79
C GLN A 54 7.82 1.98 -2.29
N ASN A 55 8.96 2.00 -1.61
CA ASN A 55 9.66 0.77 -1.20
C ASN A 55 9.14 0.14 0.10
N TRP A 56 8.38 0.86 0.92
CA TRP A 56 7.81 0.35 2.18
C TRP A 56 6.98 -0.93 1.99
N VAL A 57 6.30 -1.08 0.84
CA VAL A 57 5.51 -2.26 0.48
C VAL A 57 6.36 -3.54 0.34
N LYS A 58 7.65 -3.41 0.02
CA LYS A 58 8.53 -4.56 -0.27
C LYS A 58 8.82 -5.40 0.97
N THR A 59 8.71 -4.84 2.17
CA THR A 59 8.93 -5.58 3.42
C THR A 59 7.91 -6.70 3.57
N PHE A 60 8.37 -7.84 4.10
CA PHE A 60 7.56 -9.04 4.33
C PHE A 60 6.25 -8.73 5.07
N SER A 61 6.33 -7.99 6.18
CA SER A 61 5.15 -7.63 6.99
C SER A 61 4.13 -6.84 6.19
N HIS A 62 4.54 -5.80 5.45
CA HIS A 62 3.63 -4.97 4.66
C HIS A 62 3.00 -5.77 3.50
N THR A 63 3.78 -6.58 2.79
CA THR A 63 3.25 -7.44 1.72
C THR A 63 2.22 -8.44 2.26
N LEU A 64 2.50 -9.09 3.40
CA LEU A 64 1.59 -10.06 3.99
C LEU A 64 0.32 -9.38 4.51
N THR A 65 0.44 -8.19 5.11
CA THR A 65 -0.71 -7.38 5.53
C THR A 65 -1.62 -7.05 4.34
N LEU A 66 -1.07 -6.61 3.21
CA LEU A 66 -1.87 -6.27 2.01
C LEU A 66 -2.63 -7.48 1.45
N ILE A 67 -2.06 -8.67 1.51
CA ILE A 67 -2.69 -9.91 1.03
C ILE A 67 -3.75 -10.41 2.02
N LEU A 68 -3.47 -10.34 3.32
CA LEU A 68 -4.36 -10.86 4.36
C LEU A 68 -5.58 -9.97 4.62
N LEU A 69 -5.42 -8.64 4.62
CA LEU A 69 -6.48 -7.70 4.95
C LEU A 69 -7.79 -7.92 4.16
N PRO A 70 -7.78 -8.01 2.80
CA PRO A 70 -9.00 -8.17 2.02
C PRO A 70 -9.66 -9.53 2.27
N ILE A 71 -8.87 -10.58 2.55
CA ILE A 71 -9.41 -11.92 2.86
C ILE A 71 -10.07 -11.92 4.24
N ILE A 72 -9.39 -11.37 5.25
CA ILE A 72 -9.92 -11.28 6.62
C ILE A 72 -11.22 -10.49 6.62
N THR A 73 -11.24 -9.34 5.95
CA THR A 73 -12.42 -8.47 5.88
C THR A 73 -13.54 -9.12 5.08
N TYR A 74 -13.25 -9.81 3.98
CA TYR A 74 -14.25 -10.60 3.25
C TYR A 74 -14.91 -11.66 4.13
N VAL A 75 -14.14 -12.42 4.91
CA VAL A 75 -14.66 -13.46 5.81
C VAL A 75 -15.49 -12.82 6.92
N ILE A 76 -14.98 -11.79 7.59
CA ILE A 76 -15.70 -11.08 8.66
C ILE A 76 -17.04 -10.54 8.12
N THR A 77 -17.03 -9.84 6.98
CA THR A 77 -18.25 -9.29 6.39
C THR A 77 -19.23 -10.38 5.98
N SER A 78 -18.75 -11.50 5.44
CA SER A 78 -19.61 -12.64 5.07
C SER A 78 -20.26 -13.27 6.31
N VAL A 79 -19.53 -13.43 7.41
CA VAL A 79 -20.04 -14.01 8.67
C VAL A 79 -21.07 -13.11 9.33
N ILE A 80 -20.87 -11.79 9.33
CA ILE A 80 -21.77 -10.85 10.00
C ILE A 80 -22.98 -10.44 9.18
N SER A 81 -22.97 -10.72 7.87
CA SER A 81 -24.02 -10.26 6.94
C SER A 81 -25.43 -10.68 7.35
N SER A 82 -25.57 -11.78 8.09
CA SER A 82 -26.86 -12.30 8.58
C SER A 82 -27.33 -11.71 9.91
N ASN A 83 -26.44 -11.04 10.67
CA ASN A 83 -26.77 -10.53 12.00
C ASN A 83 -26.19 -9.13 12.23
N LEU A 84 -27.08 -8.13 12.10
CA LEU A 84 -26.74 -6.72 12.28
C LEU A 84 -26.21 -6.40 13.69
N ALA A 85 -26.72 -7.07 14.72
CA ALA A 85 -26.26 -6.87 16.11
C ALA A 85 -24.81 -7.37 16.31
N LEU A 86 -24.47 -8.51 15.69
CA LEU A 86 -23.10 -9.04 15.70
C LEU A 86 -22.14 -8.13 14.90
N ALA A 87 -22.60 -7.60 13.76
CA ALA A 87 -21.84 -6.64 12.95
C ALA A 87 -21.49 -5.36 13.74
N LEU A 88 -22.49 -4.76 14.39
CA LEU A 88 -22.31 -3.58 15.24
C LEU A 88 -21.37 -3.86 16.43
N GLY A 89 -21.47 -5.05 17.04
CA GLY A 89 -20.58 -5.47 18.13
C GLY A 89 -19.11 -5.56 17.73
N MET A 90 -18.80 -6.09 16.54
CA MET A 90 -17.41 -6.21 16.07
C MET A 90 -16.78 -4.88 15.66
N VAL A 91 -17.53 -3.97 15.03
CA VAL A 91 -17.04 -2.62 14.73
C VAL A 91 -16.80 -1.84 16.04
N GLY A 92 -17.69 -1.99 17.03
CA GLY A 92 -17.53 -1.44 18.37
C GLY A 92 -16.27 -1.94 19.08
N ALA A 93 -16.03 -3.26 19.07
CA ALA A 93 -14.85 -3.86 19.67
C ALA A 93 -13.54 -3.40 19.00
N LEU A 94 -13.52 -3.27 17.66
CA LEU A 94 -12.34 -2.77 16.93
C LEU A 94 -11.98 -1.34 17.34
N SER A 95 -12.98 -0.51 17.65
CA SER A 95 -12.76 0.89 18.08
C SER A 95 -12.09 1.01 19.45
N ILE A 96 -12.18 -0.03 20.29
CA ILE A 96 -11.54 -0.11 21.61
C ILE A 96 -10.09 -0.60 21.50
N VAL A 97 -9.76 -1.36 20.46
CA VAL A 97 -8.39 -1.83 20.20
C VAL A 97 -7.55 -0.68 19.69
N ARG A 98 -6.99 0.10 20.62
CA ARG A 98 -6.10 1.22 20.28
C ARG A 98 -4.79 0.69 19.73
N PHE A 99 -4.51 0.98 18.46
CA PHE A 99 -3.16 0.88 17.94
C PHE A 99 -2.32 2.00 18.57
N ARG A 100 -1.43 1.62 19.49
CA ARG A 100 -0.58 2.57 20.23
C ARG A 100 0.54 3.17 19.39
N ASN A 101 0.80 2.60 18.21
CA ASN A 101 1.82 3.10 17.27
C ASN A 101 1.10 3.81 16.11
N PRO A 102 1.36 5.10 15.87
CA PRO A 102 0.78 5.81 14.75
C PRO A 102 1.25 5.21 13.42
N VAL A 103 0.34 5.13 12.44
CA VAL A 103 0.67 4.68 11.09
C VAL A 103 1.63 5.70 10.45
N LYS A 104 2.74 5.21 9.88
CA LYS A 104 3.91 6.02 9.54
C LYS A 104 3.67 6.99 8.38
N SER A 105 2.81 6.63 7.42
CA SER A 105 2.46 7.45 6.26
C SER A 105 0.95 7.51 6.01
N PRO A 106 0.38 8.70 5.69
CA PRO A 106 -1.01 8.83 5.26
C PRO A 106 -1.37 7.98 4.03
N PHE A 107 -0.41 7.78 3.12
CA PHE A 107 -0.62 6.97 1.93
C PHE A 107 -0.73 5.47 2.26
N GLU A 108 0.13 4.97 3.16
CA GLU A 108 0.03 3.59 3.67
C GLU A 108 -1.36 3.31 4.25
N LEU A 109 -1.87 4.24 5.05
CA LEU A 109 -3.19 4.15 5.66
C LEU A 109 -4.30 4.09 4.60
N ALA A 110 -4.25 4.93 3.57
CA ALA A 110 -5.23 4.93 2.49
C ALA A 110 -5.24 3.60 1.70
N ILE A 111 -4.08 2.99 1.49
CA ILE A 111 -3.97 1.67 0.86
C ILE A 111 -4.55 0.56 1.75
N TYR A 112 -4.35 0.62 3.07
CA TYR A 112 -4.99 -0.34 3.98
C TYR A 112 -6.52 -0.20 3.98
N PHE A 113 -7.03 1.03 4.00
CA PHE A 113 -8.48 1.25 3.86
C PHE A 113 -9.03 0.75 2.54
N THR A 114 -8.27 0.90 1.45
CA THR A 114 -8.59 0.34 0.14
C THR A 114 -8.73 -1.18 0.21
N MET A 115 -7.77 -1.87 0.83
CA MET A 115 -7.79 -3.33 0.96
C MET A 115 -8.97 -3.82 1.81
N ILE A 116 -9.26 -3.13 2.92
CA ILE A 116 -10.44 -3.42 3.74
C ILE A 116 -11.72 -3.26 2.94
N THR A 117 -11.84 -2.15 2.21
CA THR A 117 -13.02 -1.84 1.40
C THR A 117 -13.20 -2.86 0.28
N ALA A 118 -12.11 -3.36 -0.33
CA ALA A 118 -12.18 -4.41 -1.34
C ALA A 118 -12.74 -5.72 -0.78
N GLY A 119 -12.32 -6.15 0.41
CA GLY A 119 -12.89 -7.33 1.06
C GLY A 119 -14.38 -7.18 1.38
N ILE A 120 -14.78 -6.01 1.89
CA ILE A 120 -16.20 -5.67 2.14
C ILE A 120 -17.00 -5.68 0.84
N ALA A 121 -16.51 -5.01 -0.20
CA ALA A 121 -17.16 -4.94 -1.50
C ALA A 121 -17.32 -6.33 -2.13
N GLY A 122 -16.29 -7.18 -2.04
CA GLY A 122 -16.33 -8.56 -2.48
C GLY A 122 -17.39 -9.41 -1.77
N ALA A 123 -17.62 -9.17 -0.47
CA ALA A 123 -18.63 -9.87 0.31
C ALA A 123 -20.06 -9.46 -0.07
N VAL A 124 -20.26 -8.20 -0.48
CA VAL A 124 -21.58 -7.67 -0.89
C VAL A 124 -21.89 -8.03 -2.35
N SER A 125 -21.01 -7.67 -3.28
CA SER A 125 -21.17 -8.03 -4.69
C SER A 125 -19.88 -7.84 -5.50
N LEU A 126 -19.68 -8.73 -6.48
CA LEU A 126 -18.53 -8.65 -7.39
C LEU A 126 -18.55 -7.38 -8.28
N LYS A 127 -19.73 -6.81 -8.55
CA LYS A 127 -19.86 -5.57 -9.33
C LYS A 127 -19.24 -4.36 -8.60
N TRP A 128 -19.53 -4.22 -7.31
CA TRP A 128 -18.94 -3.17 -6.48
C TRP A 128 -17.43 -3.33 -6.32
N LEU A 129 -16.96 -4.58 -6.19
CA LEU A 129 -15.53 -4.88 -6.18
C LEU A 129 -14.88 -4.39 -7.48
N LEU A 130 -15.38 -4.80 -8.65
CA LEU A 130 -14.81 -4.41 -9.95
C LEU A 130 -14.79 -2.88 -10.16
N LEU A 131 -15.85 -2.18 -9.75
CA LEU A 131 -15.89 -0.72 -9.80
C LEU A 131 -14.73 -0.09 -9.01
N LEU A 132 -14.53 -0.57 -7.77
CA LEU A 132 -13.46 -0.12 -6.89
C LEU A 132 -12.08 -0.41 -7.50
N LEU A 133 -11.89 -1.60 -8.06
CA LEU A 133 -10.66 -1.97 -8.76
C LEU A 133 -10.33 -0.96 -9.85
N VAL A 134 -11.25 -0.75 -10.79
CA VAL A 134 -11.04 0.15 -11.94
C VAL A 134 -10.76 1.58 -11.48
N SER A 135 -11.51 2.09 -10.50
CA SER A 135 -11.34 3.44 -9.99
C SER A 135 -9.93 3.65 -9.41
N ILE A 136 -9.45 2.72 -8.59
CA ILE A 136 -8.17 2.86 -7.90
C ILE A 136 -7.01 2.72 -8.88
N PHE A 137 -7.08 1.77 -9.80
CA PHE A 137 -6.10 1.66 -10.88
C PHE A 137 -6.04 2.91 -11.75
N SER A 138 -7.18 3.51 -12.07
CA SER A 138 -7.23 4.74 -12.85
C SER A 138 -6.51 5.89 -12.15
N VAL A 139 -6.62 5.99 -10.82
CA VAL A 139 -5.91 7.03 -10.06
C VAL A 139 -4.40 6.76 -10.03
N LEU A 140 -4.00 5.50 -9.80
CA LEU A 140 -2.58 5.12 -9.75
C LEU A 140 -1.89 5.31 -11.12
N ILE A 141 -2.55 4.92 -12.22
CA ILE A 141 -1.99 5.08 -13.56
C ILE A 141 -1.86 6.56 -13.94
N LEU A 142 -2.85 7.38 -13.59
CA LEU A 142 -2.83 8.82 -13.85
C LEU A 142 -1.69 9.49 -13.09
N SER A 143 -1.52 9.14 -11.81
CA SER A 143 -0.39 9.61 -10.98
C SER A 143 0.96 9.27 -11.61
N PHE A 144 1.12 8.04 -12.10
CA PHE A 144 2.34 7.60 -12.79
C PHE A 144 2.60 8.38 -14.08
N ILE A 145 1.55 8.59 -14.90
CA ILE A 145 1.65 9.36 -16.16
C ILE A 145 2.05 10.80 -15.89
N ILE A 146 1.42 11.44 -14.89
CA ILE A 146 1.73 12.82 -14.51
C ILE A 146 3.19 12.93 -14.07
N ASN A 147 3.67 12.01 -13.22
CA ASN A 147 5.06 12.01 -12.78
C ASN A 147 6.03 11.90 -13.96
N LYS A 148 5.77 10.95 -14.88
CA LYS A 148 6.61 10.76 -16.07
C LYS A 148 6.57 11.94 -17.03
N PHE A 149 5.40 12.57 -17.20
CA PHE A 149 5.23 13.76 -18.04
C PHE A 149 6.03 14.95 -17.50
N TYR A 150 5.95 15.21 -16.18
CA TYR A 150 6.73 16.26 -15.53
C TYR A 150 8.23 16.02 -15.62
N LEU A 151 8.68 14.77 -15.47
CA LEU A 151 10.09 14.40 -15.66
C LEU A 151 10.58 14.71 -17.07
N ILE A 152 9.80 14.39 -18.09
CA ILE A 152 10.18 14.63 -19.50
C ILE A 152 10.17 16.12 -19.83
N PHE A 153 9.16 16.88 -19.36
CA PHE A 153 8.98 18.27 -19.77
C PHE A 153 9.79 19.27 -18.93
N PHE A 154 9.89 19.05 -17.62
CA PHE A 154 10.54 19.96 -16.67
C PHE A 154 11.86 19.43 -16.09
N GLY A 155 12.24 18.18 -16.40
CA GLY A 155 13.46 17.55 -15.87
C GLY A 155 13.42 17.31 -14.35
N ARG A 156 12.22 17.36 -13.73
CA ARG A 156 12.02 17.25 -12.29
C ARG A 156 10.86 16.32 -11.97
N SER A 157 10.98 15.55 -10.89
CA SER A 157 9.85 14.80 -10.33
C SER A 157 8.84 15.78 -9.73
N PHE A 158 7.56 15.57 -10.01
CA PHE A 158 6.48 16.34 -9.38
C PHE A 158 6.37 16.07 -7.86
N TYR A 159 6.78 14.87 -7.42
CA TYR A 159 6.70 14.46 -6.02
C TYR A 159 8.06 14.61 -5.33
N THR A 160 8.07 15.30 -4.19
CA THR A 160 9.21 15.33 -3.26
C THR A 160 9.24 14.04 -2.45
N VAL A 161 10.35 13.32 -2.45
CA VAL A 161 10.49 12.07 -1.68
C VAL A 161 10.57 12.42 -0.19
N SER A 162 9.55 12.04 0.58
CA SER A 162 9.48 12.34 2.00
C SER A 162 10.23 11.28 2.80
N PHE A 163 11.09 11.71 3.74
CA PHE A 163 11.89 10.85 4.62
C PHE A 163 11.05 9.88 5.47
N THR A 164 9.76 10.18 5.64
CA THR A 164 8.78 9.43 6.43
C THR A 164 8.22 8.18 5.73
N GLU A 165 8.42 8.00 4.42
CA GLU A 165 7.77 6.93 3.63
C GLU A 165 8.57 5.63 3.52
N GLY A 166 9.50 5.39 4.46
CA GLY A 166 10.29 4.14 4.47
C GLY A 166 11.20 3.97 3.25
N ASN A 167 11.48 5.04 2.51
CA ASN A 167 12.54 5.03 1.52
C ASN A 167 13.89 5.03 2.26
N SER A 168 14.69 4.00 2.00
CA SER A 168 16.05 3.88 2.50
C SER A 168 16.94 4.89 1.77
N LEU A 169 16.88 6.15 2.20
CA LEU A 169 17.75 7.21 1.69
C LEU A 169 19.08 7.13 2.43
N HIS A 170 20.16 6.86 1.69
CA HIS A 170 21.49 7.00 2.25
C HIS A 170 21.68 8.45 2.71
N THR A 171 22.28 8.67 3.88
CA THR A 171 22.51 10.02 4.40
C THR A 171 24.00 10.28 4.56
N LEU A 172 24.43 11.47 4.17
CA LEU A 172 25.76 11.99 4.41
C LEU A 172 25.65 13.19 5.34
N GLU A 173 26.39 13.14 6.43
CA GLU A 173 26.52 14.24 7.36
C GLU A 173 27.94 14.80 7.28
N ILE A 174 28.05 16.08 6.92
CA ILE A 174 29.32 16.76 6.66
C ILE A 174 29.45 17.88 7.67
N THR A 175 30.48 17.85 8.49
CA THR A 175 30.80 18.94 9.42
C THR A 175 31.91 19.79 8.82
N SER A 176 31.69 21.09 8.66
CA SER A 176 32.67 22.05 8.11
C SER A 176 32.88 23.24 9.04
N LYS A 177 34.10 23.82 9.03
CA LYS A 177 34.44 25.05 9.76
C LYS A 177 33.92 26.33 9.08
N ALA A 178 33.66 26.26 7.77
CA ALA A 178 33.31 27.43 6.97
C ALA A 178 32.08 27.12 6.10
N THR A 179 31.42 28.17 5.62
CA THR A 179 30.23 28.04 4.77
C THR A 179 30.62 27.52 3.40
N LEU A 180 30.30 26.26 3.13
CA LEU A 180 30.42 25.66 1.81
C LEU A 180 29.17 26.03 1.00
N VAL A 181 29.31 27.06 0.15
CA VAL A 181 28.21 27.55 -0.71
C VAL A 181 27.70 26.44 -1.63
N GLU A 182 28.61 25.60 -2.12
CA GLU A 182 28.32 24.48 -3.03
C GLU A 182 27.37 23.44 -2.40
N LEU A 183 27.50 23.18 -1.09
CA LEU A 183 26.62 22.28 -0.35
C LEU A 183 25.28 22.93 0.03
N ALA A 184 25.26 24.25 0.21
CA ALA A 184 24.05 25.00 0.57
C ALA A 184 23.05 25.14 -0.59
N SER A 185 23.54 25.13 -1.83
CA SER A 185 22.72 25.25 -3.05
C SER A 185 22.27 23.92 -3.65
N ARG A 186 22.59 22.80 -3.01
CA ARG A 186 22.30 21.46 -3.52
C ARG A 186 20.85 21.05 -3.30
N TYR A 187 20.27 20.38 -4.30
CA TYR A 187 18.86 19.95 -4.26
C TYR A 187 18.61 18.76 -3.32
N ASP A 188 19.65 18.00 -2.99
CA ASP A 188 19.66 16.84 -2.09
C ASP A 188 20.00 17.20 -0.64
N LEU A 189 20.15 18.50 -0.34
CA LEU A 189 20.30 19.00 1.02
C LEU A 189 18.97 18.86 1.79
N VAL A 190 19.00 18.06 2.85
CA VAL A 190 17.83 17.86 3.73
C VAL A 190 17.78 18.95 4.79
N ASN A 191 18.93 19.29 5.36
CA ASN A 191 19.03 20.31 6.39
C ASN A 191 20.48 20.83 6.51
N PHE A 192 20.65 22.06 6.98
CA PHE A 192 21.94 22.56 7.45
C PHE A 192 21.77 23.23 8.83
N VAL A 193 22.67 22.93 9.75
CA VAL A 193 22.67 23.47 11.11
C VAL A 193 23.97 24.24 11.32
N LYS A 194 23.87 25.54 11.62
CA LYS A 194 25.02 26.40 11.92
C LYS A 194 25.13 26.60 13.42
N ASN A 195 26.19 26.06 14.02
CA ASN A 195 26.62 26.37 15.39
C ASN A 195 27.80 27.36 15.34
N ASP A 196 28.09 28.04 16.45
CA ASP A 196 29.08 29.12 16.53
C ASP A 196 30.49 28.74 16.01
N ASN A 197 30.85 27.45 16.07
CA ASN A 197 32.15 26.95 15.59
C ASN A 197 32.09 26.10 14.32
N ASN A 198 30.97 25.42 14.03
CA ASN A 198 30.88 24.40 12.97
C ASN A 198 29.52 24.45 12.26
N ILE A 199 29.50 24.10 10.98
CA ILE A 199 28.29 23.95 10.16
C ILE A 199 28.13 22.48 9.80
N ILE A 200 26.96 21.91 10.11
CA ILE A 200 26.61 20.52 9.80
C ILE A 200 25.65 20.53 8.63
N TYR A 201 26.05 19.93 7.51
CA TYR A 201 25.21 19.72 6.34
C TYR A 201 24.72 18.27 6.32
N ARG A 202 23.41 18.06 6.19
CA ARG A 202 22.81 16.74 6.07
C ARG A 202 22.24 16.58 4.67
N ILE A 203 22.81 15.66 3.91
CA ILE A 203 22.42 15.33 2.55
C ILE A 203 21.78 13.94 2.57
N ALA A 204 20.71 13.74 1.80
CA ALA A 204 20.13 12.41 1.65
C ALA A 204 19.70 12.14 0.21
N ASN A 205 20.06 10.97 -0.28
CA ASN A 205 19.80 10.56 -1.66
C ASN A 205 19.56 9.05 -1.72
N SER A 206 18.68 8.63 -2.64
CA SER A 206 18.38 7.22 -2.91
C SER A 206 19.56 6.49 -3.55
N ASN A 207 20.45 7.19 -4.25
CA ASN A 207 21.59 6.59 -4.95
C ASN A 207 22.87 6.64 -4.10
N LYS A 208 23.34 5.48 -3.65
CA LYS A 208 24.59 5.35 -2.88
C LYS A 208 25.80 5.96 -3.61
N LYS A 209 25.89 5.77 -4.94
CA LYS A 209 27.05 6.24 -5.72
C LYS A 209 27.16 7.75 -5.70
N GLU A 210 26.05 8.46 -5.94
CA GLU A 210 26.02 9.93 -5.91
C GLU A 210 26.46 10.48 -4.55
N ILE A 211 26.07 9.85 -3.45
CA ILE A 211 26.52 10.26 -2.12
C ILE A 211 28.01 10.01 -1.91
N MET A 212 28.51 8.86 -2.39
CA MET A 212 29.90 8.49 -2.23
C MET A 212 30.82 9.37 -3.09
N ASP A 213 30.35 9.78 -4.28
CA ASP A 213 31.06 10.73 -5.15
C ASP A 213 31.16 12.11 -4.48
N VAL A 214 30.11 12.53 -3.76
CA VAL A 214 30.13 13.76 -2.97
C VAL A 214 31.08 13.67 -1.79
N ALA A 215 31.06 12.55 -1.06
CA ALA A 215 32.01 12.30 0.01
C ALA A 215 33.47 12.38 -0.51
N ALA A 216 33.76 11.68 -1.62
CA ALA A 216 35.08 11.68 -2.26
C ALA A 216 35.52 13.07 -2.75
N SER A 217 34.60 13.88 -3.27
CA SER A 217 34.91 15.26 -3.71
C SER A 217 35.30 16.19 -2.55
N LEU A 218 34.89 15.84 -1.33
CA LEU A 218 35.05 16.67 -0.13
C LEU A 218 36.11 16.16 0.83
N GLU A 219 36.63 14.93 0.63
CA GLU A 219 37.74 14.36 1.42
C GLU A 219 39.03 15.20 1.34
N ASN A 220 39.27 15.89 0.22
CA ASN A 220 40.46 16.71 0.00
C ASN A 220 40.28 18.19 0.39
N ASN A 221 39.17 18.57 1.03
CA ASN A 221 38.89 19.95 1.38
C ASN A 221 39.30 20.26 2.84
N ASP A 222 40.27 21.15 3.02
CA ASP A 222 40.81 21.56 4.33
C ASP A 222 39.75 22.15 5.29
N GLN A 223 38.59 22.54 4.76
CA GLN A 223 37.48 23.11 5.55
C GLN A 223 36.53 22.05 6.11
N VAL A 224 36.65 20.78 5.72
CA VAL A 224 35.80 19.68 6.18
C VAL A 224 36.46 18.99 7.38
N LEU A 225 35.73 18.91 8.49
CA LEU A 225 36.21 18.31 9.74
C LEU A 225 35.88 16.83 9.85
N SER A 226 34.70 16.43 9.39
CA SER A 226 34.26 15.05 9.43
C SER A 226 33.19 14.78 8.38
N ILE A 227 33.23 13.57 7.84
CA ILE A 227 32.25 13.03 6.92
C ILE A 227 31.71 11.74 7.54
N VAL A 228 30.42 11.71 7.84
CA VAL A 228 29.74 10.52 8.39
C VAL A 228 28.73 10.04 7.37
N PHE A 229 28.97 8.85 6.82
CA PHE A 229 28.04 8.19 5.92
C PHE A 229 27.21 7.18 6.70
N ASN A 230 25.89 7.33 6.66
CA ASN A 230 24.98 6.29 7.12
C ASN A 230 24.28 5.67 5.90
N SER A 231 24.49 4.37 5.72
CA SER A 231 23.69 3.60 4.77
C SER A 231 22.30 3.39 5.34
N ALA A 232 21.27 3.66 4.55
CA ALA A 232 19.92 3.23 4.86
C ALA A 232 19.67 1.76 4.53
#